data_AF-A0A5N1JXB9-F1
#
_entry.id   AF-A0A5N1JXB9-F1
#
_cell.length_a   1.000
_cell.length_b   1.000
_cell.length_c   1.000
_cell.angle_alpha   90.00
_cell.angle_beta   90.00
_cell.angle_gamma   90.00
#
_symmetry.space_group_name_H-M   'P 1'
#
loop_
_entity.id
_entity.type
_entity.pdbx_description
1 polymer ?
#
loop_
_entity_poly.entity_id
_entity_poly.type
_entity_poly.pdbx_seq_one_letter_code
_entity_poly.pdbx_strand_id
1 'polypeptide(L)'
;MKLKTVIIGGSNTVMLPGYLPTLLSTMARRGVELDVVADLAVGGTTSALGLYQLKQFEQLEDCELLLIEYAINDAFVYGDERRPFRHWARFYEGIIRYALERNPNLRIATLVFGARNGSFLNSVPSIDAGINYISQWYGTISADVSRMLMQQYGRDVVSNPAFYLDQGHYARPVSTTIVANLIADVLEPALSVPHRPKALPFAIDPDHFANARALSGEQLCKRLGRVPIQYSNRRFSISALDLGSDRMRFEVDNGQLLALGYVCDPRIPPLDVAIGEDVHRAAMMKGGVRDGTYKFLVSMLSFEFLYGAKLLEARGNVSLVMSGAEDGTEYKLHVPKDSIHHEALPEEPVLPITGILFSGNLKTMTLERKAPAIPIIAEAAQ
;
A
#
# COMPACT_ATOMS: atom_id res chain seq x y z
N MET A 1 -15.43 -14.31 -23.74
CA MET A 1 -14.02 -14.48 -23.29
C MET A 1 -14.00 -14.43 -21.77
N LYS A 2 -13.15 -15.21 -21.10
CA LYS A 2 -13.00 -15.20 -19.64
C LYS A 2 -11.52 -14.97 -19.32
N LEU A 3 -11.21 -13.99 -18.47
CA LEU A 3 -9.85 -13.55 -18.15
C LEU A 3 -9.54 -13.75 -16.67
N LYS A 4 -8.54 -14.56 -16.35
CA LYS A 4 -8.02 -14.70 -14.98
C LYS A 4 -7.44 -13.36 -14.51
N THR A 5 -8.08 -12.79 -13.50
CA THR A 5 -7.85 -11.42 -13.05
C THR A 5 -7.34 -11.40 -11.62
N VAL A 6 -6.20 -10.76 -11.40
CA VAL A 6 -5.72 -10.37 -10.08
C VAL A 6 -5.94 -8.87 -9.88
N ILE A 7 -6.31 -8.47 -8.67
CA ILE A 7 -6.60 -7.07 -8.34
C ILE A 7 -5.71 -6.65 -7.18
N ILE A 8 -5.02 -5.53 -7.34
CA ILE A 8 -4.41 -4.77 -6.25
C ILE A 8 -5.11 -3.41 -6.17
N GLY A 9 -5.39 -2.94 -4.95
CA GLY A 9 -6.04 -1.65 -4.82
C GLY A 9 -6.30 -1.18 -3.41
N GLY A 10 -6.93 -0.02 -3.33
CA GLY A 10 -7.26 0.68 -2.10
C GLY A 10 -8.66 0.37 -1.56
N SER A 11 -9.18 1.30 -0.77
CA SER A 11 -10.43 1.14 -0.04
C SER A 11 -11.67 1.14 -0.93
N ASN A 12 -11.65 1.85 -2.07
CA ASN A 12 -12.74 1.78 -3.05
C ASN A 12 -12.94 0.36 -3.59
N THR A 13 -11.85 -0.40 -3.72
CA THR A 13 -11.88 -1.81 -4.16
C THR A 13 -12.33 -2.76 -3.05
N VAL A 14 -11.94 -2.52 -1.79
CA VAL A 14 -12.33 -3.35 -0.63
C VAL A 14 -13.81 -3.20 -0.23
N MET A 15 -14.38 -2.02 -0.48
CA MET A 15 -15.69 -1.63 0.00
C MET A 15 -16.85 -2.41 -0.64
N LEU A 16 -17.77 -2.94 0.19
CA LEU A 16 -18.96 -3.67 -0.27
C LEU A 16 -20.28 -3.08 0.27
N PRO A 17 -21.35 -3.00 -0.54
CA PRO A 17 -21.32 -3.11 -2.01
C PRO A 17 -20.52 -1.93 -2.62
N GLY A 18 -19.66 -2.20 -3.61
CA GLY A 18 -18.78 -1.21 -4.23
C GLY A 18 -18.87 -1.22 -5.76
N TYR A 19 -17.91 -0.59 -6.45
CA TYR A 19 -17.89 -0.58 -7.92
C TYR A 19 -17.59 -1.98 -8.49
N LEU A 20 -16.76 -2.77 -7.80
CA LEU A 20 -16.21 -4.01 -8.35
C LEU A 20 -17.29 -5.06 -8.70
N PRO A 21 -18.24 -5.43 -7.82
CA PRO A 21 -19.29 -6.39 -8.20
C PRO A 21 -20.11 -5.95 -9.43
N THR A 22 -20.40 -4.65 -9.55
CA THR A 22 -21.10 -4.10 -10.70
C THR A 22 -20.23 -4.14 -11.95
N LEU A 23 -18.93 -3.86 -11.84
CA LEU A 23 -17.99 -3.97 -12.95
C LEU A 23 -17.93 -5.42 -13.47
N LEU A 24 -17.78 -6.41 -12.59
CA LEU A 24 -17.74 -7.82 -12.96
C LEU A 24 -19.01 -8.24 -13.72
N SER A 25 -20.19 -7.87 -13.20
CA SER A 25 -21.48 -8.13 -13.85
C SER A 25 -21.62 -7.43 -15.21
N THR A 26 -21.22 -6.16 -15.32
CA THR A 26 -21.26 -5.41 -16.58
C THR A 26 -20.32 -6.00 -17.62
N MET A 27 -19.08 -6.33 -17.24
CA MET A 27 -18.09 -6.92 -18.15
C MET A 27 -18.55 -8.29 -18.67
N ALA A 28 -19.07 -9.15 -17.78
CA ALA A 28 -19.62 -10.45 -18.17
C ALA A 28 -20.79 -10.32 -19.16
N ARG A 29 -21.73 -9.38 -18.92
CA ARG A 29 -22.84 -9.09 -19.85
C ARG A 29 -22.36 -8.58 -21.21
N ARG A 30 -21.21 -7.91 -21.25
CA ARG A 30 -20.57 -7.43 -22.49
C ARG A 30 -19.66 -8.48 -23.15
N GLY A 31 -19.64 -9.72 -22.66
CA GLY A 31 -18.91 -10.83 -23.27
C GLY A 31 -17.44 -10.98 -22.84
N VAL A 32 -16.98 -10.17 -21.89
CA VAL A 32 -15.65 -10.23 -21.28
C VAL A 32 -15.79 -10.51 -19.79
N GLU A 33 -15.77 -11.78 -19.40
CA GLU A 33 -15.84 -12.17 -17.97
C GLU A 33 -14.48 -11.94 -17.29
N LEU A 34 -14.47 -11.21 -16.18
CA LEU A 34 -13.27 -11.04 -15.34
C LEU A 34 -13.34 -12.04 -14.18
N ASP A 35 -12.55 -13.11 -14.28
CA ASP A 35 -12.47 -14.17 -13.26
C ASP A 35 -11.51 -13.74 -12.15
N VAL A 36 -12.01 -13.17 -11.05
CA VAL A 36 -11.14 -12.68 -9.98
C VAL A 36 -10.54 -13.86 -9.21
N VAL A 37 -9.32 -14.25 -9.57
CA VAL A 37 -8.58 -15.35 -8.92
C VAL A 37 -7.93 -14.91 -7.61
N ALA A 38 -7.64 -13.61 -7.49
CA ALA A 38 -7.14 -13.01 -6.25
C ALA A 38 -7.52 -11.52 -6.18
N ASP A 39 -8.14 -11.12 -5.08
CA ASP A 39 -8.39 -9.72 -4.72
C ASP A 39 -7.50 -9.37 -3.52
N LEU A 40 -6.35 -8.78 -3.84
CA LEU A 40 -5.29 -8.43 -2.90
C LEU A 40 -5.44 -7.00 -2.35
N ALA A 41 -6.57 -6.34 -2.60
CA ALA A 41 -6.80 -4.96 -2.20
C ALA A 41 -6.88 -4.79 -0.67
N VAL A 42 -6.29 -3.71 -0.18
CA VAL A 42 -6.27 -3.33 1.25
C VAL A 42 -6.56 -1.84 1.38
N GLY A 43 -7.56 -1.50 2.18
CA GLY A 43 -8.02 -0.13 2.35
C GLY A 43 -7.00 0.77 3.04
N GLY A 44 -6.89 2.03 2.58
CA GLY A 44 -5.99 3.02 3.19
C GLY A 44 -4.50 2.79 2.90
N THR A 45 -4.15 2.04 1.86
CA THR A 45 -2.75 1.68 1.54
C THR A 45 -2.36 2.13 0.13
N THR A 46 -1.06 2.17 -0.16
CA THR A 46 -0.50 2.73 -1.41
C THR A 46 -0.02 1.63 -2.36
N SER A 47 0.48 2.06 -3.52
CA SER A 47 1.24 1.22 -4.45
C SER A 47 2.41 0.45 -3.80
N ALA A 48 2.96 0.91 -2.68
CA ALA A 48 3.97 0.14 -1.94
C ALA A 48 3.40 -1.18 -1.42
N LEU A 49 2.18 -1.18 -0.85
CA LEU A 49 1.52 -2.44 -0.44
C LEU A 49 1.10 -3.25 -1.65
N GLY A 50 0.63 -2.60 -2.72
CA GLY A 50 0.31 -3.27 -3.97
C GLY A 50 1.49 -4.09 -4.51
N LEU A 51 2.69 -3.49 -4.54
CA LEU A 51 3.92 -4.17 -4.94
C LEU A 51 4.29 -5.31 -3.99
N TYR A 52 4.16 -5.11 -2.68
CA TYR A 52 4.39 -6.17 -1.69
C TYR A 52 3.46 -7.36 -1.92
N GLN A 53 2.15 -7.12 -2.04
CA GLN A 53 1.15 -8.18 -2.21
C GLN A 53 1.39 -8.94 -3.52
N LEU A 54 1.67 -8.21 -4.60
CA LEU A 54 1.93 -8.82 -5.90
C LEU A 54 3.19 -9.70 -5.88
N LYS A 55 4.21 -9.32 -5.09
CA LYS A 55 5.43 -10.13 -4.89
C LYS A 55 5.21 -11.38 -4.05
N GLN A 56 4.19 -11.39 -3.19
CA GLN A 56 3.79 -12.58 -2.43
C GLN A 56 2.81 -13.47 -3.21
N PHE A 57 2.24 -12.98 -4.30
CA PHE A 57 1.30 -13.73 -5.13
C PHE A 57 2.04 -14.57 -6.18
N GLU A 58 2.12 -15.88 -5.93
CA GLU A 58 2.92 -16.80 -6.73
C GLU A 58 2.31 -17.08 -8.12
N GLN A 59 0.96 -17.05 -8.25
CA GLN A 59 0.24 -17.42 -9.48
C GLN A 59 0.11 -16.29 -10.52
N LEU A 60 0.94 -15.25 -10.47
CA LEU A 60 0.86 -14.12 -11.41
C LEU A 60 1.08 -14.52 -12.88
N GLU A 61 1.89 -15.55 -13.11
CA GLU A 61 2.16 -16.13 -14.43
C GLU A 61 0.95 -16.82 -15.07
N ASP A 62 -0.03 -17.24 -14.26
CA ASP A 62 -1.29 -17.84 -14.72
C ASP A 62 -2.40 -16.82 -14.98
N CYS A 63 -2.15 -15.54 -14.65
CA CYS A 63 -3.13 -14.48 -14.81
C CYS A 63 -3.07 -13.85 -16.20
N GLU A 64 -4.20 -13.32 -16.65
CA GLU A 64 -4.33 -12.64 -17.95
C GLU A 64 -4.52 -11.13 -17.77
N LEU A 65 -5.01 -10.71 -16.60
CA LEU A 65 -5.26 -9.31 -16.26
C LEU A 65 -4.80 -8.99 -14.83
N LEU A 66 -4.06 -7.89 -14.69
CA LEU A 66 -3.84 -7.20 -13.42
C LEU A 66 -4.61 -5.88 -13.42
N LEU A 67 -5.52 -5.73 -12.46
CA LEU A 67 -6.17 -4.45 -12.17
C LEU A 67 -5.46 -3.72 -11.03
N ILE A 68 -5.17 -2.44 -11.21
CA ILE A 68 -4.48 -1.58 -10.24
C ILE A 68 -5.39 -0.40 -9.87
N GLU A 69 -5.64 -0.16 -8.58
CA GLU A 69 -6.44 0.98 -8.11
C GLU A 69 -5.81 1.62 -6.86
N TYR A 70 -4.91 2.60 -7.04
CA TYR A 70 -4.25 3.30 -5.93
C TYR A 70 -4.17 4.83 -6.10
N ALA A 71 -4.74 5.41 -7.16
CA ALA A 71 -4.52 6.83 -7.50
C ALA A 71 -4.82 7.79 -6.33
N ILE A 72 -5.96 7.62 -5.65
CA ILE A 72 -6.34 8.45 -4.50
C ILE A 72 -5.41 8.21 -3.30
N ASN A 73 -5.11 6.94 -3.02
CA ASN A 73 -4.26 6.57 -1.89
C ASN A 73 -2.83 7.09 -2.07
N ASP A 74 -2.31 6.98 -3.28
CA ASP A 74 -0.99 7.49 -3.63
C ASP A 74 -0.97 9.02 -3.60
N ALA A 75 -2.01 9.70 -4.08
CA ALA A 75 -2.12 11.16 -3.96
C ALA A 75 -2.15 11.61 -2.50
N PHE A 76 -2.84 10.86 -1.63
CA PHE A 76 -2.90 11.15 -0.21
C PHE A 76 -1.51 11.14 0.45
N VAL A 77 -0.71 10.12 0.14
CA VAL A 77 0.62 9.89 0.73
C VAL A 77 1.72 10.68 0.02
N TYR A 78 1.73 10.75 -1.30
CA TYR A 78 2.83 11.30 -2.12
C TYR A 78 2.58 12.72 -2.66
N GLY A 79 1.42 13.30 -2.37
CA GLY A 79 0.93 14.50 -3.03
C GLY A 79 1.35 15.88 -2.51
N ASP A 80 2.04 15.98 -1.39
CA ASP A 80 2.33 17.25 -0.70
C ASP A 80 3.67 17.88 -1.15
N GLU A 81 3.86 19.19 -0.97
CA GLU A 81 4.92 20.02 -1.59
C GLU A 81 6.37 19.67 -1.17
N ARG A 82 6.55 18.78 -0.19
CA ARG A 82 7.87 18.23 0.21
C ARG A 82 8.15 16.86 -0.39
N ARG A 83 7.29 16.34 -1.28
CA ARG A 83 7.17 14.90 -1.53
C ARG A 83 7.66 14.42 -2.88
N PRO A 84 8.14 13.17 -2.90
CA PRO A 84 9.04 12.66 -3.90
C PRO A 84 8.21 11.95 -4.95
N PHE A 85 7.56 12.72 -5.83
CA PHE A 85 6.81 12.18 -6.97
C PHE A 85 7.61 11.10 -7.71
N ARG A 86 8.91 11.32 -7.88
CA ARG A 86 9.85 10.33 -8.44
C ARG A 86 9.90 9.02 -7.64
N HIS A 87 9.86 9.08 -6.31
CA HIS A 87 9.83 7.87 -5.47
C HIS A 87 8.51 7.10 -5.61
N TRP A 88 7.38 7.81 -5.69
CA TRP A 88 6.10 7.17 -6.04
C TRP A 88 6.17 6.50 -7.42
N ALA A 89 6.72 7.21 -8.42
CA ALA A 89 6.87 6.67 -9.77
C ALA A 89 7.70 5.38 -9.78
N ARG A 90 8.76 5.28 -8.95
CA ARG A 90 9.55 4.04 -8.77
C ARG A 90 8.71 2.86 -8.28
N PHE A 91 7.71 3.09 -7.42
CA PHE A 91 6.78 2.04 -7.00
C PHE A 91 5.82 1.64 -8.12
N TYR A 92 5.16 2.62 -8.74
CA TYR A 92 4.17 2.34 -9.79
C TYR A 92 4.81 1.67 -11.02
N GLU A 93 5.93 2.20 -11.49
CA GLU A 93 6.76 1.55 -12.53
C GLU A 93 7.28 0.19 -12.04
N GLY A 94 7.67 0.08 -10.77
CA GLY A 94 8.10 -1.16 -10.15
C GLY A 94 7.05 -2.28 -10.23
N ILE A 95 5.77 -1.95 -10.01
CA ILE A 95 4.64 -2.88 -10.16
C ILE A 95 4.54 -3.35 -11.60
N ILE A 96 4.47 -2.42 -12.57
CA ILE A 96 4.29 -2.74 -13.98
C ILE A 96 5.42 -3.62 -14.48
N ARG A 97 6.67 -3.21 -14.23
CA ARG A 97 7.85 -3.95 -14.68
C ARG A 97 7.93 -5.33 -14.03
N TYR A 98 7.75 -5.44 -12.71
CA TYR A 98 7.76 -6.73 -12.02
C TYR A 98 6.70 -7.68 -12.61
N ALA A 99 5.50 -7.16 -12.85
CA ALA A 99 4.39 -7.96 -13.36
C ALA A 99 4.65 -8.46 -14.79
N LEU A 100 5.17 -7.59 -15.66
CA LEU A 100 5.51 -7.94 -17.05
C LEU A 100 6.78 -8.82 -17.17
N GLU A 101 7.74 -8.68 -16.26
CA GLU A 101 8.91 -9.56 -16.17
C GLU A 101 8.51 -10.98 -15.74
N ARG A 102 7.54 -11.11 -14.82
CA ARG A 102 6.97 -12.40 -14.40
C ARG A 102 6.07 -13.01 -15.47
N ASN A 103 5.31 -12.18 -16.17
CA ASN A 103 4.37 -12.62 -17.20
C ASN A 103 4.31 -11.60 -18.36
N PRO A 104 5.07 -11.82 -19.45
CA PRO A 104 5.06 -10.93 -20.61
C PRO A 104 3.71 -10.84 -21.34
N ASN A 105 2.79 -11.79 -21.12
CA ASN A 105 1.44 -11.78 -21.68
C ASN A 105 0.42 -11.08 -20.79
N LEU A 106 0.81 -10.65 -19.58
CA LEU A 106 -0.09 -10.03 -18.64
C LEU A 106 -0.56 -8.68 -19.17
N ARG A 107 -1.87 -8.49 -19.17
CA ARG A 107 -2.48 -7.21 -19.48
C ARG A 107 -2.61 -6.45 -18.17
N ILE A 108 -2.25 -5.18 -18.16
CA ILE A 108 -2.32 -4.35 -16.96
C ILE A 108 -3.29 -3.22 -17.24
N ALA A 109 -4.25 -3.02 -16.34
CA ALA A 109 -5.16 -1.89 -16.39
C ALA A 109 -5.20 -1.15 -15.05
N THR A 110 -4.95 0.16 -15.11
CA THR A 110 -4.98 1.03 -13.94
C THR A 110 -6.26 1.86 -13.93
N LEU A 111 -6.96 1.83 -12.81
CA LEU A 111 -8.18 2.60 -12.57
C LEU A 111 -7.78 3.89 -11.84
N VAL A 112 -8.06 5.04 -12.45
CA VAL A 112 -7.75 6.36 -11.87
C VAL A 112 -9.04 6.99 -11.34
N PHE A 113 -9.19 6.96 -10.02
CA PHE A 113 -10.31 7.59 -9.33
C PHE A 113 -9.98 9.01 -8.89
N GLY A 114 -11.00 9.85 -8.88
CA GLY A 114 -10.93 11.24 -8.42
C GLY A 114 -11.41 11.38 -6.98
N ALA A 115 -10.97 12.45 -6.32
CA ALA A 115 -11.44 12.84 -4.99
C ALA A 115 -12.38 14.04 -5.09
N ARG A 116 -13.30 14.18 -4.13
CA ARG A 116 -14.24 15.31 -4.08
C ARG A 116 -13.61 16.55 -3.47
N ASN A 117 -12.94 16.36 -2.33
CA ASN A 117 -12.33 17.39 -1.51
C ASN A 117 -11.27 16.77 -0.60
N GLY A 118 -10.69 17.57 0.30
CA GLY A 118 -9.66 17.14 1.23
C GLY A 118 -8.28 17.72 0.89
N SER A 119 -7.34 17.57 1.82
CA SER A 119 -6.00 18.16 1.73
C SER A 119 -5.12 17.62 0.59
N PHE A 120 -5.59 16.60 -0.13
CA PHE A 120 -4.87 15.89 -1.18
C PHE A 120 -5.49 16.09 -2.57
N LEU A 121 -6.59 16.87 -2.67
CA LEU A 121 -7.28 17.13 -3.93
C LEU A 121 -6.34 17.73 -4.99
N ASN A 122 -5.44 18.64 -4.58
CA ASN A 122 -4.49 19.31 -5.47
C ASN A 122 -3.40 18.35 -6.00
N SER A 123 -3.24 17.20 -5.37
CA SER A 123 -2.18 16.24 -5.68
C SER A 123 -2.62 15.14 -6.63
N VAL A 124 -3.93 14.85 -6.66
CA VAL A 124 -4.53 13.85 -7.55
C VAL A 124 -4.14 14.10 -9.02
N PRO A 125 -4.17 15.34 -9.56
CA PRO A 125 -3.77 15.60 -10.95
C PRO A 125 -2.33 15.18 -11.27
N SER A 126 -1.38 15.33 -10.34
CA SER A 126 0.02 14.93 -10.58
C SER A 126 0.17 13.41 -10.64
N ILE A 127 -0.47 12.69 -9.72
CA ILE A 127 -0.47 11.21 -9.71
C ILE A 127 -1.18 10.66 -10.93
N ASP A 128 -2.34 11.22 -11.29
CA ASP A 128 -3.09 10.91 -12.51
C ASP A 128 -2.22 11.11 -13.77
N ALA A 129 -1.59 12.27 -13.91
CA ALA A 129 -0.67 12.54 -15.03
C ALA A 129 0.50 11.55 -15.07
N GLY A 130 1.06 11.20 -13.91
CA GLY A 130 2.12 10.20 -13.79
C GLY A 130 1.66 8.81 -14.21
N ILE A 131 0.46 8.38 -13.79
CA ILE A 131 -0.13 7.10 -14.16
C ILE A 131 -0.29 7.03 -15.67
N ASN A 132 -0.87 8.07 -16.28
CA ASN A 132 -1.07 8.11 -17.73
C ASN A 132 0.26 8.11 -18.50
N TYR A 133 1.24 8.89 -18.07
CA TYR A 133 2.58 8.91 -18.68
C TYR A 133 3.27 7.53 -18.64
N ILE A 134 3.33 6.91 -17.46
CA ILE A 134 3.98 5.62 -17.28
C ILE A 134 3.17 4.52 -18.01
N SER A 135 1.85 4.55 -17.95
CA SER A 135 1.00 3.57 -18.63
C SER A 135 1.16 3.63 -20.15
N GLN A 136 1.26 4.85 -20.70
CA GLN A 136 1.54 5.04 -22.13
C GLN A 136 2.92 4.49 -22.51
N TRP A 137 3.94 4.72 -21.69
CA TRP A 137 5.30 4.20 -21.91
C TRP A 137 5.35 2.67 -22.00
N TYR A 138 4.62 2.00 -21.10
CA TYR A 138 4.56 0.53 -21.04
C TYR A 138 3.46 -0.08 -21.92
N GLY A 139 2.61 0.73 -22.55
CA GLY A 139 1.47 0.26 -23.34
C GLY A 139 0.40 -0.45 -22.51
N THR A 140 0.23 -0.06 -21.24
CA THR A 140 -0.81 -0.57 -20.35
C THR A 140 -2.10 0.25 -20.47
N ILE A 141 -3.21 -0.30 -20.01
CA ILE A 141 -4.53 0.33 -20.09
C ILE A 141 -4.67 1.32 -18.93
N SER A 142 -5.21 2.50 -19.18
CA SER A 142 -5.58 3.49 -18.16
C SER A 142 -7.06 3.82 -18.30
N ALA A 143 -7.85 3.49 -17.28
CA ALA A 143 -9.25 3.85 -17.17
C ALA A 143 -9.37 5.05 -16.22
N ASP A 144 -9.26 6.26 -16.79
CA ASP A 144 -9.32 7.52 -16.06
C ASP A 144 -10.77 7.94 -15.80
N VAL A 145 -11.34 7.35 -14.74
CA VAL A 145 -12.73 7.59 -14.34
C VAL A 145 -12.94 9.04 -13.92
N SER A 146 -11.95 9.66 -13.26
CA SER A 146 -12.03 11.06 -12.84
C SER A 146 -12.27 11.98 -14.04
N ARG A 147 -11.45 11.83 -15.08
CA ARG A 147 -11.60 12.58 -16.32
C ARG A 147 -12.88 12.23 -17.07
N MET A 148 -13.24 10.95 -17.16
CA MET A 148 -14.46 10.52 -17.84
C MET A 148 -15.72 11.10 -17.19
N LEU A 149 -15.79 11.11 -15.85
CA LEU A 149 -16.88 11.74 -15.11
C LEU A 149 -16.99 13.23 -15.43
N MET A 150 -15.86 13.95 -15.44
CA MET A 150 -15.82 15.37 -15.79
C MET A 150 -16.28 15.61 -17.25
N GLN A 151 -15.84 14.78 -18.19
CA GLN A 151 -16.18 14.91 -19.60
C GLN A 151 -17.66 14.64 -19.89
N GLN A 152 -18.23 13.61 -19.26
CA GLN A 152 -19.60 13.17 -19.55
C GLN A 152 -20.65 13.92 -18.75
N TYR A 153 -20.34 14.29 -17.50
CA TYR A 153 -21.32 14.84 -16.56
C TYR A 153 -20.98 16.24 -16.05
N GLY A 154 -19.83 16.79 -16.45
CA GLY A 154 -19.36 18.11 -16.03
C GLY A 154 -18.90 18.18 -14.57
N ARG A 155 -18.47 19.38 -14.18
CA ARG A 155 -17.91 19.66 -12.84
C ARG A 155 -18.93 19.42 -11.71
N ASP A 156 -20.21 19.64 -11.99
CA ASP A 156 -21.25 19.61 -10.97
C ASP A 156 -21.39 18.22 -10.37
N VAL A 157 -21.24 17.15 -11.16
CA VAL A 157 -21.31 15.78 -10.66
C VAL A 157 -20.10 15.41 -9.82
N VAL A 158 -18.87 15.73 -10.28
CA VAL A 158 -17.65 15.36 -9.56
C VAL A 158 -17.43 16.15 -8.26
N SER A 159 -18.12 17.29 -8.10
CA SER A 159 -18.08 18.10 -6.88
C SER A 159 -19.30 17.87 -5.96
N ASN A 160 -20.34 17.19 -6.44
CA ASN A 160 -21.58 16.95 -5.70
C ASN A 160 -21.33 16.09 -4.45
N PRO A 161 -21.69 16.57 -3.24
CA PRO A 161 -21.60 15.78 -2.03
C PRO A 161 -22.33 14.44 -2.11
N ALA A 162 -23.48 14.38 -2.77
CA ALA A 162 -24.28 13.16 -2.90
C ALA A 162 -23.64 12.11 -3.83
N PHE A 163 -22.64 12.49 -4.63
CA PHE A 163 -21.92 11.55 -5.48
C PHE A 163 -20.87 10.74 -4.71
N TYR A 164 -20.48 11.20 -3.51
CA TYR A 164 -19.48 10.56 -2.66
C TYR A 164 -20.07 10.22 -1.28
N LEU A 165 -19.57 9.16 -0.66
CA LEU A 165 -19.86 8.85 0.74
C LEU A 165 -19.07 9.77 1.67
N ASP A 166 -17.82 10.08 1.29
CA ASP A 166 -16.92 10.95 2.02
C ASP A 166 -16.00 11.72 1.04
N GLN A 167 -14.74 11.99 1.41
CA GLN A 167 -13.82 12.77 0.57
C GLN A 167 -13.32 12.01 -0.67
N GLY A 168 -13.29 10.68 -0.63
CA GLY A 168 -12.63 9.84 -1.65
C GLY A 168 -13.35 8.54 -2.01
N HIS A 169 -14.43 8.18 -1.31
CA HIS A 169 -15.24 7.01 -1.63
C HIS A 169 -16.52 7.40 -2.36
N TYR A 170 -16.84 6.71 -3.46
CA TYR A 170 -18.06 6.94 -4.21
C TYR A 170 -19.32 6.52 -3.43
N ALA A 171 -20.40 7.28 -3.56
CA ALA A 171 -21.68 6.95 -2.95
C ALA A 171 -22.32 5.73 -3.61
N ARG A 172 -23.05 4.94 -2.81
CA ARG A 172 -23.67 3.68 -3.23
C ARG A 172 -25.18 3.84 -3.35
N PRO A 173 -25.85 3.07 -4.22
CA PRO A 173 -25.28 2.21 -5.27
C PRO A 173 -25.07 2.97 -6.60
N VAL A 174 -25.62 4.19 -6.73
CA VAL A 174 -25.73 4.90 -8.00
C VAL A 174 -24.36 5.32 -8.52
N SER A 175 -23.56 6.06 -7.75
CA SER A 175 -22.24 6.52 -8.20
C SER A 175 -21.31 5.35 -8.48
N THR A 176 -21.29 4.33 -7.62
CA THR A 176 -20.51 3.11 -7.85
C THR A 176 -20.93 2.37 -9.13
N THR A 177 -22.20 2.44 -9.53
CA THR A 177 -22.69 1.86 -10.80
C THR A 177 -22.24 2.67 -12.00
N ILE A 178 -22.32 4.01 -11.92
CA ILE A 178 -21.80 4.91 -12.95
C ILE A 178 -20.30 4.65 -13.16
N VAL A 179 -19.52 4.65 -12.08
CA VAL A 179 -18.08 4.36 -12.10
C VAL A 179 -17.78 3.00 -12.74
N ALA A 180 -18.51 1.95 -12.35
CA ALA A 180 -18.34 0.61 -12.94
C ALA A 180 -18.60 0.58 -14.46
N ASN A 181 -19.61 1.30 -14.94
CA ASN A 181 -19.90 1.38 -16.37
C ASN A 181 -18.82 2.15 -17.14
N LEU A 182 -18.32 3.26 -16.59
CA LEU A 182 -17.23 4.02 -17.19
C LEU A 182 -15.96 3.17 -17.31
N ILE A 183 -15.61 2.41 -16.26
CA ILE A 183 -14.48 1.47 -16.32
C ILE A 183 -14.74 0.44 -17.43
N ALA A 184 -15.94 -0.13 -17.50
CA ALA A 184 -16.28 -1.12 -18.53
C ALA A 184 -16.22 -0.55 -19.96
N ASP A 185 -16.54 0.73 -20.16
CA ASP A 185 -16.46 1.40 -21.46
C ASP A 185 -15.01 1.51 -21.98
N VAL A 186 -14.02 1.51 -21.08
CA VAL A 186 -12.61 1.48 -21.43
C VAL A 186 -12.08 0.04 -21.53
N LEU A 187 -12.40 -0.79 -20.53
CA LEU A 187 -11.82 -2.12 -20.42
C LEU A 187 -12.36 -3.07 -21.49
N GLU A 188 -13.66 -3.07 -21.78
CA GLU A 188 -14.23 -4.01 -22.76
C GLU A 188 -13.56 -3.93 -24.13
N PRO A 189 -13.55 -2.78 -24.83
CA PRO A 189 -12.96 -2.71 -26.17
C PRO A 189 -11.45 -2.97 -26.14
N ALA A 190 -10.75 -2.50 -25.09
CA ALA A 190 -9.33 -2.79 -24.93
C ALA A 190 -9.12 -4.30 -24.80
N LEU A 191 -9.89 -4.98 -23.94
CA LEU A 191 -9.75 -6.39 -23.61
C LEU A 191 -10.21 -7.33 -24.74
N SER A 192 -11.19 -6.93 -25.55
CA SER A 192 -11.70 -7.73 -26.67
C SER A 192 -10.72 -7.88 -27.84
N VAL A 193 -9.68 -7.03 -27.94
CA VAL A 193 -8.65 -7.12 -28.99
C VAL A 193 -7.60 -8.19 -28.65
N PRO A 194 -7.13 -8.98 -29.64
CA PRO A 194 -6.03 -9.92 -29.44
C PRO A 194 -4.80 -9.26 -28.83
N HIS A 195 -4.35 -9.77 -27.69
CA HIS A 195 -3.14 -9.28 -27.03
C HIS A 195 -1.90 -9.77 -27.76
N ARG A 196 -0.94 -8.85 -27.99
CA ARG A 196 0.38 -9.18 -28.49
C ARG A 196 1.40 -8.64 -27.50
N PRO A 197 2.10 -9.52 -26.76
CA PRO A 197 3.19 -9.12 -25.88
C PRO A 197 4.18 -8.25 -26.63
N LYS A 198 4.61 -7.17 -26.00
CA LYS A 198 5.71 -6.34 -26.49
C LYS A 198 6.93 -6.61 -25.62
N ALA A 199 8.11 -6.45 -26.20
CA ALA A 199 9.33 -6.42 -25.41
C ALA A 199 9.21 -5.29 -24.37
N LEU A 200 9.60 -5.58 -23.13
CA LEU A 200 9.58 -4.60 -22.05
C LEU A 200 10.50 -3.43 -22.44
N PRO A 201 10.00 -2.18 -22.51
CA PRO A 201 10.85 -1.04 -22.83
C PRO A 201 11.88 -0.80 -21.73
N PHE A 202 12.86 0.06 -22.03
CA PHE A 202 13.80 0.52 -21.00
C PHE A 202 13.06 1.24 -19.87
N ALA A 203 13.62 1.16 -18.67
CA ALA A 203 13.03 1.80 -17.50
C ALA A 203 13.08 3.33 -17.62
N ILE A 204 12.00 3.99 -17.22
CA ILE A 204 11.90 5.45 -17.10
C ILE A 204 12.83 5.90 -15.96
N ASP A 205 12.70 5.31 -14.77
CA ASP A 205 13.65 5.49 -13.68
C ASP A 205 14.49 4.22 -13.50
N PRO A 206 15.82 4.25 -13.71
CA PRO A 206 16.67 3.07 -13.51
C PRO A 206 16.65 2.51 -12.08
N ASP A 207 16.26 3.34 -11.10
CA ASP A 207 16.13 2.95 -9.70
C ASP A 207 14.70 2.52 -9.32
N HIS A 208 13.89 2.09 -10.29
CA HIS A 208 12.55 1.55 -10.06
C HIS A 208 12.55 0.36 -9.08
N PHE A 209 11.41 0.09 -8.43
CA PHE A 209 11.32 -0.93 -7.38
C PHE A 209 10.90 -2.33 -7.85
N ALA A 210 11.02 -2.64 -9.16
CA ALA A 210 10.65 -3.98 -9.65
C ALA A 210 11.51 -5.08 -9.01
N ASN A 211 12.78 -4.79 -8.73
CA ASN A 211 13.71 -5.70 -8.04
C ASN A 211 13.63 -5.63 -6.51
N ALA A 212 12.69 -4.86 -5.94
CA ALA A 212 12.46 -4.89 -4.50
C ALA A 212 12.10 -6.31 -4.06
N ARG A 213 12.46 -6.64 -2.83
CA ARG A 213 12.20 -7.93 -2.20
C ARG A 213 11.16 -7.74 -1.12
N ALA A 214 10.31 -8.75 -0.99
CA ALA A 214 9.27 -8.80 0.02
C ALA A 214 9.48 -10.03 0.89
N LEU A 215 9.31 -9.89 2.21
CA LEU A 215 9.21 -11.01 3.13
C LEU A 215 7.86 -10.95 3.84
N SER A 216 7.09 -12.03 3.76
CA SER A 216 5.84 -12.15 4.52
C SER A 216 6.07 -12.40 6.00
N GLY A 217 5.06 -12.17 6.83
CA GLY A 217 5.09 -12.47 8.26
C GLY A 217 5.46 -13.93 8.55
N GLU A 218 5.00 -14.87 7.71
CA GLU A 218 5.40 -16.28 7.81
C GLU A 218 6.89 -16.49 7.50
N GLN A 219 7.39 -15.89 6.41
CA GLN A 219 8.81 -15.95 6.05
C GLN A 219 9.70 -15.29 7.12
N LEU A 220 9.25 -14.18 7.70
CA LEU A 220 9.91 -13.49 8.81
C LEU A 220 9.99 -14.40 10.04
N CYS A 221 8.87 -15.00 10.45
CA CYS A 221 8.80 -15.92 11.58
C CYS A 221 9.71 -17.13 11.39
N LYS A 222 9.62 -17.78 10.22
CA LYS A 222 10.47 -18.92 9.87
C LYS A 222 11.95 -18.56 9.93
N ARG A 223 12.34 -17.39 9.40
CA ARG A 223 13.74 -16.93 9.42
C ARG A 223 14.24 -16.64 10.83
N LEU A 224 13.38 -16.13 11.70
CA LEU A 224 13.74 -15.67 13.05
C LEU A 224 13.42 -16.69 14.14
N GLY A 225 13.03 -17.91 13.77
CA GLY A 225 12.71 -18.98 14.73
C GLY A 225 11.53 -18.62 15.64
N ARG A 226 10.48 -18.00 15.09
CA ARG A 226 9.26 -17.60 15.80
C ARG A 226 8.04 -18.33 15.23
N VAL A 227 7.00 -18.43 16.05
CA VAL A 227 5.70 -18.94 15.62
C VAL A 227 4.86 -17.76 15.13
N PRO A 228 4.27 -17.81 13.92
CA PRO A 228 3.42 -16.73 13.42
C PRO A 228 2.15 -16.58 14.25
N ILE A 229 1.76 -15.33 14.53
CA ILE A 229 0.44 -15.00 15.05
C ILE A 229 -0.52 -14.90 13.86
N GLN A 230 -1.72 -15.47 14.00
CA GLN A 230 -2.74 -15.46 12.97
C GLN A 230 -3.80 -14.39 13.25
N TYR A 231 -4.03 -13.53 12.27
CA TYR A 231 -5.14 -12.58 12.25
C TYR A 231 -6.12 -12.96 11.16
N SER A 232 -7.39 -13.13 11.53
CA SER A 232 -8.43 -13.48 10.57
C SER A 232 -9.71 -12.70 10.81
N ASN A 233 -10.35 -12.29 9.72
CA ASN A 233 -11.72 -11.82 9.67
C ASN A 233 -12.36 -12.27 8.35
N ARG A 234 -13.59 -11.81 8.07
CA ARG A 234 -14.31 -12.18 6.83
C ARG A 234 -13.57 -11.86 5.52
N ARG A 235 -12.56 -11.00 5.56
CA ARG A 235 -11.84 -10.48 4.39
C ARG A 235 -10.37 -10.87 4.36
N PHE A 236 -9.71 -10.94 5.51
CA PHE A 236 -8.28 -11.16 5.61
C PHE A 236 -7.97 -12.42 6.43
N SER A 237 -6.93 -13.14 6.02
CA SER A 237 -6.27 -14.17 6.82
C SER A 237 -4.78 -13.96 6.67
N ILE A 238 -4.10 -13.50 7.73
CA ILE A 238 -2.74 -12.98 7.65
C ILE A 238 -1.91 -13.49 8.83
N SER A 239 -0.73 -14.02 8.49
CA SER A 239 0.34 -14.37 9.43
C SER A 239 1.19 -13.14 9.76
N ALA A 240 1.51 -12.93 11.03
CA ALA A 240 2.36 -11.84 11.49
C ALA A 240 3.46 -12.31 12.45
N LEU A 241 4.62 -11.65 12.39
CA LEU A 241 5.66 -11.69 13.42
C LEU A 241 5.33 -10.62 14.47
N ASP A 242 5.20 -11.00 15.74
CA ASP A 242 5.01 -10.02 16.81
C ASP A 242 6.35 -9.54 17.38
N LEU A 243 6.54 -8.23 17.40
CA LEU A 243 7.70 -7.53 17.95
C LEU A 243 7.39 -6.84 19.29
N GLY A 244 6.25 -7.10 19.95
CA GLY A 244 5.85 -6.41 21.17
C GLY A 244 6.97 -6.34 22.24
N SER A 245 7.59 -7.48 22.53
CA SER A 245 8.67 -7.64 23.52
C SER A 245 10.09 -7.68 22.93
N ASP A 246 10.21 -7.62 21.61
CA ASP A 246 11.48 -7.81 20.89
C ASP A 246 11.85 -6.52 20.12
N ARG A 247 13.12 -6.40 19.76
CA ARG A 247 13.60 -5.46 18.74
C ARG A 247 14.22 -6.24 17.59
N MET A 248 13.95 -5.79 16.38
CA MET A 248 14.48 -6.40 15.16
C MET A 248 15.60 -5.54 14.60
N ARG A 249 16.81 -6.11 14.50
CA ARG A 249 17.89 -5.51 13.71
C ARG A 249 17.74 -5.94 12.27
N PHE A 250 17.90 -5.00 11.36
CA PHE A 250 17.69 -5.19 9.94
C PHE A 250 18.78 -4.45 9.16
N GLU A 251 19.54 -5.17 8.35
CA GLU A 251 20.62 -4.60 7.54
C GLU A 251 20.44 -4.97 6.07
N VAL A 252 20.46 -3.96 5.20
CA VAL A 252 20.41 -4.12 3.74
C VAL A 252 21.61 -3.46 3.08
N ASP A 253 22.18 -4.17 2.11
CA ASP A 253 23.26 -3.68 1.25
C ASP A 253 22.69 -3.09 -0.04
N ASN A 254 23.23 -1.95 -0.44
CA ASN A 254 22.86 -1.21 -1.66
C ASN A 254 21.35 -1.04 -1.81
N GLY A 255 20.68 -0.63 -0.73
CA GLY A 255 19.24 -0.63 -0.66
C GLY A 255 18.68 0.08 0.56
N GLN A 256 17.37 -0.01 0.72
CA GLN A 256 16.66 0.65 1.81
C GLN A 256 15.38 -0.10 2.17
N LEU A 257 14.91 0.09 3.40
CA LEU A 257 13.58 -0.36 3.81
C LEU A 257 12.56 0.56 3.13
N LEU A 258 11.65 -0.02 2.36
CA LEU A 258 10.68 0.75 1.59
C LEU A 258 9.38 0.91 2.37
N ALA A 259 8.89 -0.19 2.93
CA ALA A 259 7.66 -0.19 3.70
C ALA A 259 7.50 -1.46 4.57
N LEU A 260 6.62 -1.37 5.56
CA LEU A 260 6.31 -2.40 6.55
C LEU A 260 4.79 -2.61 6.60
N GLY A 261 4.34 -3.82 6.33
CA GLY A 261 2.97 -4.24 6.58
C GLY A 261 2.78 -4.55 8.07
N TYR A 262 1.64 -4.16 8.63
CA TYR A 262 1.31 -4.42 10.04
C TYR A 262 -0.19 -4.64 10.24
N VAL A 263 -0.53 -5.21 11.40
CA VAL A 263 -1.90 -5.22 11.92
C VAL A 263 -2.04 -4.16 13.00
N CYS A 264 -2.89 -3.16 12.76
CA CYS A 264 -3.33 -2.22 13.78
C CYS A 264 -4.25 -2.93 14.77
N ASP A 265 -3.68 -3.39 15.88
CA ASP A 265 -4.37 -3.90 17.08
C ASP A 265 -4.64 -2.74 18.05
N PRO A 266 -5.69 -2.78 18.91
CA PRO A 266 -5.90 -1.76 19.94
C PRO A 266 -4.71 -1.57 20.89
N ARG A 267 -3.85 -2.58 21.02
CA ARG A 267 -2.62 -2.55 21.83
C ARG A 267 -1.37 -2.28 21.01
N ILE A 268 -1.49 -1.80 19.77
CA ILE A 268 -0.32 -1.46 18.97
C ILE A 268 0.40 -0.25 19.58
N PRO A 269 1.71 -0.33 19.85
CA PRO A 269 2.49 0.85 20.18
C PRO A 269 2.86 1.63 18.90
N PRO A 270 3.31 2.89 19.00
CA PRO A 270 4.09 3.50 17.94
C PRO A 270 5.32 2.62 17.59
N LEU A 271 5.77 2.70 16.34
CA LEU A 271 7.00 2.03 15.90
C LEU A 271 8.18 2.99 16.05
N ASP A 272 9.17 2.60 16.84
CA ASP A 272 10.48 3.23 16.83
C ASP A 272 11.37 2.56 15.79
N VAL A 273 12.03 3.39 14.97
CA VAL A 273 13.05 2.97 14.01
C VAL A 273 14.31 3.82 14.21
N ALA A 274 15.37 3.17 14.67
CA ALA A 274 16.68 3.78 14.80
C ALA A 274 17.49 3.60 13.51
N ILE A 275 18.10 4.69 13.02
CA ILE A 275 19.02 4.73 11.88
C ILE A 275 20.23 5.60 12.24
N GLY A 276 21.40 4.97 12.41
CA GLY A 276 22.55 5.67 12.99
C GLY A 276 22.27 6.11 14.42
N GLU A 277 22.43 7.39 14.72
CA GLU A 277 22.14 8.00 16.03
C GLU A 277 20.70 8.53 16.15
N ASP A 278 19.97 8.60 15.04
CA ASP A 278 18.61 9.14 15.01
C ASP A 278 17.56 8.05 15.30
N VAL A 279 16.59 8.35 16.16
CA VAL A 279 15.36 7.55 16.32
C VAL A 279 14.17 8.29 15.73
N HIS A 280 13.42 7.60 14.88
CA HIS A 280 12.15 8.06 14.37
C HIS A 280 11.01 7.25 14.97
N ARG A 281 9.97 7.94 15.45
CA ARG A 281 8.76 7.31 16.00
C ARG A 281 7.61 7.49 15.04
N ALA A 282 7.07 6.40 14.51
CA ALA A 282 5.93 6.42 13.60
C ALA A 282 4.64 6.02 14.32
N ALA A 283 3.61 6.85 14.19
CA ALA A 283 2.27 6.50 14.64
C ALA A 283 1.66 5.40 13.74
N MET A 284 1.14 4.34 14.36
CA MET A 284 0.54 3.19 13.69
C MET A 284 -0.96 3.00 13.98
N MET A 285 -1.49 3.70 14.99
CA MET A 285 -2.91 3.56 15.37
C MET A 285 -3.82 4.14 14.30
N LYS A 286 -4.88 3.41 13.97
CA LYS A 286 -5.93 3.85 13.04
C LYS A 286 -7.17 4.30 13.80
N GLY A 287 -7.77 5.41 13.36
CA GLY A 287 -8.97 5.97 14.00
C GLY A 287 -10.09 4.94 14.21
N GLY A 288 -10.40 4.15 13.18
CA GLY A 288 -11.43 3.11 13.28
C GLY A 288 -11.12 1.98 14.27
N VAL A 289 -9.84 1.72 14.61
CA VAL A 289 -9.47 0.74 15.65
C VAL A 289 -9.56 1.40 17.03
N ARG A 290 -9.03 2.62 17.19
CA ARG A 290 -9.17 3.41 18.44
C ARG A 290 -10.63 3.56 18.84
N ASP A 291 -11.48 3.91 17.88
CA ASP A 291 -12.91 4.17 18.11
C ASP A 291 -13.73 2.88 18.28
N GLY A 292 -13.09 1.70 18.30
CA GLY A 292 -13.74 0.41 18.47
C GLY A 292 -14.61 -0.03 17.27
N THR A 293 -14.55 0.68 16.14
CA THR A 293 -15.31 0.34 14.93
C THR A 293 -14.79 -0.96 14.31
N TYR A 294 -13.48 -1.19 14.39
CA TYR A 294 -12.82 -2.40 13.90
C TYR A 294 -12.00 -3.03 15.02
N LYS A 295 -12.10 -4.36 15.17
CA LYS A 295 -11.25 -5.12 16.10
C LYS A 295 -9.76 -5.00 15.75
N PHE A 296 -9.45 -4.98 14.46
CA PHE A 296 -8.14 -4.67 13.93
C PHE A 296 -8.25 -4.22 12.47
N LEU A 297 -7.20 -3.57 11.96
CA LEU A 297 -7.05 -3.25 10.55
C LEU A 297 -5.69 -3.69 10.03
N VAL A 298 -5.65 -4.18 8.80
CA VAL A 298 -4.40 -4.43 8.07
C VAL A 298 -3.98 -3.12 7.43
N SER A 299 -2.71 -2.76 7.56
CA SER A 299 -2.19 -1.49 7.07
C SER A 299 -0.73 -1.61 6.64
N MET A 300 -0.20 -0.53 6.08
CA MET A 300 1.21 -0.40 5.70
C MET A 300 1.76 0.95 6.16
N LEU A 301 3.02 0.96 6.58
CA LEU A 301 3.80 2.15 6.85
C LEU A 301 4.91 2.23 5.79
N SER A 302 4.95 3.31 5.02
CA SER A 302 6.05 3.60 4.10
C SER A 302 7.14 4.42 4.80
N PHE A 303 8.40 4.23 4.43
CA PHE A 303 9.57 4.75 5.16
C PHE A 303 10.27 5.96 4.52
N GLU A 304 9.59 6.68 3.65
CA GLU A 304 10.16 7.88 3.01
C GLU A 304 10.61 8.92 4.04
N PHE A 305 9.91 8.97 5.18
CA PHE A 305 10.21 9.87 6.30
C PHE A 305 11.56 9.61 6.98
N LEU A 306 12.11 8.38 6.88
CA LEU A 306 13.43 8.06 7.44
C LEU A 306 14.57 8.70 6.66
N TYR A 307 14.34 8.98 5.38
CA TYR A 307 15.40 9.33 4.45
C TYR A 307 15.46 10.81 4.10
N GLY A 308 14.36 11.54 4.32
CA GLY A 308 14.28 12.99 4.14
C GLY A 308 14.77 13.43 2.76
N ALA A 309 15.65 14.44 2.73
CA ALA A 309 16.22 14.96 1.48
C ALA A 309 17.04 13.91 0.70
N LYS A 310 17.56 12.88 1.37
CA LYS A 310 18.40 11.83 0.79
C LYS A 310 17.58 10.61 0.34
N LEU A 311 16.28 10.76 0.12
CA LEU A 311 15.39 9.65 -0.26
C LEU A 311 15.71 9.06 -1.63
N LEU A 312 16.16 9.89 -2.57
CA LEU A 312 16.42 9.49 -3.95
C LEU A 312 17.89 9.14 -4.21
N GLU A 313 18.77 9.38 -3.24
CA GLU A 313 20.19 9.10 -3.34
C GLU A 313 20.45 7.59 -3.24
N ALA A 314 21.43 7.10 -4.01
CA ALA A 314 21.94 5.75 -3.85
C ALA A 314 22.52 5.57 -2.44
N ARG A 315 22.16 4.48 -1.77
CA ARG A 315 22.65 4.16 -0.42
C ARG A 315 23.57 2.96 -0.51
N GLY A 316 24.62 2.97 0.32
CA GLY A 316 25.42 1.78 0.61
C GLY A 316 24.67 0.86 1.59
N ASN A 317 25.37 0.41 2.63
CA ASN A 317 24.74 -0.37 3.70
C ASN A 317 23.83 0.51 4.57
N VAL A 318 22.61 0.04 4.83
CA VAL A 318 21.67 0.64 5.77
C VAL A 318 21.40 -0.36 6.88
N SER A 319 21.71 0.03 8.12
CA SER A 319 21.40 -0.72 9.33
C SER A 319 20.31 0.00 10.12
N LEU A 320 19.25 -0.73 10.48
CA LEU A 320 18.08 -0.25 11.21
C LEU A 320 17.83 -1.12 12.43
N VAL A 321 17.28 -0.52 13.47
CA VAL A 321 16.68 -1.24 14.60
C VAL A 321 15.22 -0.83 14.72
N MET A 322 14.31 -1.79 14.70
CA MET A 322 12.87 -1.57 14.78
C MET A 322 12.30 -2.18 16.06
N SER A 323 11.46 -1.45 16.77
CA SER A 323 10.80 -1.92 17.99
C SER A 323 9.52 -1.15 18.28
N GLY A 324 8.63 -1.71 19.09
CA GLY A 324 7.56 -0.90 19.70
C GLY A 324 8.18 0.17 20.60
N ALA A 325 7.59 1.36 20.61
CA ALA A 325 8.07 2.53 21.35
C ALA A 325 8.33 2.27 22.84
N GLU A 326 9.38 2.91 23.36
CA GLU A 326 9.77 2.89 24.77
C GLU A 326 9.71 4.30 25.38
N ASP A 327 9.39 4.39 26.67
CA ASP A 327 9.39 5.66 27.42
C ASP A 327 10.80 6.23 27.55
N GLY A 328 10.91 7.57 27.57
CA GLY A 328 12.18 8.28 27.76
C GLY A 328 13.13 8.29 26.56
N THR A 329 12.75 7.67 25.43
CA THR A 329 13.53 7.75 24.18
C THR A 329 13.30 9.11 23.51
N GLU A 330 14.37 9.81 23.13
CA GLU A 330 14.28 11.01 22.29
C GLU A 330 14.04 10.61 20.82
N TYR A 331 13.03 11.19 20.16
CA TYR A 331 12.64 10.78 18.81
C TYR A 331 12.14 11.92 17.94
N LYS A 332 12.25 11.72 16.62
CA LYS A 332 11.59 12.52 15.58
C LYS A 332 10.24 11.89 15.26
N LEU A 333 9.15 12.58 15.58
CA LEU A 333 7.80 12.06 15.39
C LEU A 333 7.37 12.12 13.92
N HIS A 334 6.87 11.00 13.41
CA HIS A 334 6.18 10.89 12.14
C HIS A 334 4.74 10.40 12.36
N VAL A 335 3.79 11.15 11.82
CA VAL A 335 2.36 10.80 11.87
C VAL A 335 1.89 10.65 10.44
N PRO A 336 1.73 9.41 9.95
CA PRO A 336 1.10 9.19 8.66
C PRO A 336 -0.30 9.83 8.66
N LYS A 337 -0.69 10.43 7.54
CA LYS A 337 -1.95 11.21 7.46
C LYS A 337 -3.21 10.39 7.78
N ASP A 338 -3.16 9.08 7.63
CA ASP A 338 -4.24 8.13 7.90
C ASP A 338 -4.10 7.45 9.28
N SER A 339 -3.17 7.92 10.11
CA SER A 339 -2.89 7.40 11.45
C SER A 339 -3.10 8.50 12.48
N ILE A 340 -3.30 8.10 13.73
CA ILE A 340 -3.51 9.01 14.84
C ILE A 340 -2.41 8.85 15.87
N HIS A 341 -2.17 9.91 16.65
CA HIS A 341 -1.25 9.86 17.78
C HIS A 341 -1.73 8.85 18.83
N HIS A 342 -0.77 8.20 19.48
CA HIS A 342 -1.05 7.41 20.68
C HIS A 342 -1.05 8.37 21.87
N GLU A 343 -2.09 8.30 22.70
CA GLU A 343 -2.18 9.11 23.91
C GLU A 343 -1.31 8.54 25.04
N ALA A 344 -1.18 7.22 25.10
CA ALA A 344 -0.33 6.49 26.03
C ALA A 344 0.25 5.24 25.36
N LEU A 345 1.37 4.74 25.89
CA LEU A 345 1.90 3.43 25.50
C LEU A 345 1.06 2.32 26.14
N PRO A 346 0.75 1.24 25.41
CA PRO A 346 0.03 0.10 25.95
C PRO A 346 0.89 -0.68 26.97
N GLU A 347 0.29 -1.11 28.07
CA GLU A 347 0.98 -1.92 29.11
C GLU A 347 1.49 -3.26 28.57
N GLU A 348 0.70 -3.90 27.70
CA GLU A 348 1.03 -5.14 27.00
C GLU A 348 1.09 -4.88 25.49
N PRO A 349 2.20 -4.30 24.98
CA PRO A 349 2.31 -3.93 23.58
C PRO A 349 2.28 -5.15 22.68
N VAL A 350 1.50 -5.07 21.60
CA VAL A 350 1.52 -6.05 20.52
C VAL A 350 1.89 -5.32 19.24
N LEU A 351 2.96 -5.75 18.56
CA LEU A 351 3.44 -5.13 17.32
C LEU A 351 3.49 -6.18 16.19
N PRO A 352 2.34 -6.51 15.57
CA PRO A 352 2.27 -7.54 14.55
C PRO A 352 2.73 -7.01 13.20
N ILE A 353 3.85 -7.54 12.72
CA ILE A 353 4.44 -7.26 11.42
C ILE A 353 3.99 -8.32 10.41
N THR A 354 3.20 -7.90 9.42
CA THR A 354 2.66 -8.80 8.40
C THR A 354 3.59 -9.00 7.22
N GLY A 355 4.59 -8.13 7.07
CA GLY A 355 5.66 -8.27 6.09
C GLY A 355 6.50 -7.02 5.94
N ILE A 356 7.59 -7.14 5.19
CA ILE A 356 8.48 -6.02 4.85
C ILE A 356 8.73 -5.99 3.35
N LEU A 357 8.87 -4.78 2.81
CA LEU A 357 9.30 -4.51 1.45
C LEU A 357 10.59 -3.68 1.50
N PHE A 358 11.64 -4.11 0.79
CA PHE A 358 12.94 -3.43 0.77
C PHE A 358 13.62 -3.56 -0.59
N SER A 359 14.50 -2.62 -0.92
CA SER A 359 15.42 -2.73 -2.07
C SER A 359 16.80 -3.25 -1.63
N GLY A 360 17.61 -3.68 -2.60
CA GLY A 360 18.96 -4.19 -2.34
C GLY A 360 18.97 -5.62 -1.79
N ASN A 361 20.02 -5.96 -1.04
CA ASN A 361 20.25 -7.31 -0.53
C ASN A 361 20.19 -7.33 1.00
N LEU A 362 19.33 -8.17 1.58
CA LEU A 362 19.32 -8.40 3.01
C LEU A 362 20.63 -9.06 3.46
N LYS A 363 21.38 -8.41 4.34
CA LYS A 363 22.59 -8.93 4.99
C LYS A 363 22.27 -9.62 6.30
N THR A 364 21.62 -8.88 7.19
CA THR A 364 21.39 -9.30 8.57
C THR A 364 19.94 -9.06 8.95
N MET A 365 19.34 -10.05 9.63
CA MET A 365 18.04 -9.87 10.28
C MET A 365 18.02 -10.72 11.55
N THR A 366 17.95 -10.08 12.71
CA THR A 366 18.01 -10.75 14.02
C THR A 366 17.01 -10.15 15.00
N LEU A 367 16.60 -10.94 15.99
CA LEU A 367 15.78 -10.49 17.10
C LEU A 367 16.60 -10.42 18.38
N GLU A 368 16.37 -9.38 19.15
CA GLU A 368 16.90 -9.21 20.50
C GLU A 368 15.72 -8.93 21.44
N ARG A 369 15.75 -9.47 22.66
CA ARG A 369 14.76 -9.06 23.67
C ARG A 369 14.99 -7.60 24.04
N LYS A 370 13.91 -6.86 24.24
CA LYS A 370 13.99 -5.55 24.90
C LYS A 370 14.53 -5.72 26.32
N ALA A 371 15.36 -4.80 26.78
CA ALA A 371 15.76 -4.79 28.19
C ALA A 371 14.50 -4.49 29.03
N PRO A 372 14.28 -5.19 30.15
CA PRO A 372 13.18 -4.84 31.03
C PRO A 372 13.37 -3.39 31.52
N ALA A 373 12.31 -2.59 31.50
CA ALA A 373 12.32 -1.28 32.14
C ALA A 373 12.70 -1.48 33.61
N ILE A 374 13.82 -0.93 34.05
CA ILE A 374 14.18 -0.94 35.46
C ILE A 374 13.18 -0.01 36.15
N PRO A 375 12.31 -0.50 37.04
CA PRO A 375 11.41 0.39 37.76
C PRO A 375 12.27 1.37 38.56
N ILE A 376 12.14 2.66 38.26
CA ILE A 376 12.69 3.72 39.10
C ILE A 376 11.89 3.67 40.39
N ILE A 377 12.42 2.98 41.40
CA ILE A 377 11.92 3.11 42.77
C ILE A 377 12.26 4.53 43.18
N ALA A 378 11.26 5.41 43.17
CA ALA A 378 11.39 6.72 43.79
C ALA A 378 11.71 6.49 45.27
N GLU A 379 12.94 6.77 45.68
CA GLU A 379 13.27 6.90 47.10
C GLU A 379 12.36 7.99 47.67
N ALA A 380 11.45 7.58 48.57
CA ALA A 380 10.70 8.52 49.37
C ALA A 380 11.71 9.33 50.20
N ALA A 381 11.79 10.63 49.92
CA ALA A 381 12.53 11.56 50.76
C ALA A 381 11.96 11.51 52.18
N GLN A 382 12.83 11.21 53.15
CA GLN A 382 12.52 11.22 54.59
C GLN A 382 12.37 12.63 55.14
#